data_AF-A0A930RVE1-F1
#
_entry.id   AF-A0A930RVE1-F1
#
_cell.length_a   1.000
_cell.length_b   1.000
_cell.length_c   1.000
_cell.angle_alpha   90.00
_cell.angle_beta   90.00
_cell.angle_gamma   90.00
#
_symmetry.space_group_name_H-M   'P 1'
#
loop_
_entity.id
_entity.type
_entity.pdbx_description
1 polymer ?
#
loop_
_entity_poly.entity_id
_entity_poly.type
_entity_poly.pdbx_seq_one_letter_code
_entity_poly.pdbx_strand_id
1 'polypeptide(L)'
;AEEFWTIENFLSHYIVPFGTLVDCIVFDKGHCYKWYDPFTWTLLPLVYAIVSVAIALTTRIPIGNNKDGPFPYFFLNVDKYGFVGVLQYCLGLAVAFLIGSYILFVFKNGFKTKERL
;
A
#
# COMPACT_ATOMS: atom_id res chain seq x y z
N ALA A 1 19.93 -9.72 -13.17
CA ALA A 1 18.55 -9.71 -13.69
C ALA A 1 17.63 -9.46 -12.51
N GLU A 2 16.55 -8.68 -12.65
CA GLU A 2 15.52 -8.65 -11.61
C GLU A 2 14.95 -10.07 -11.52
N GLU A 3 15.06 -10.72 -10.36
CA GLU A 3 14.62 -12.10 -10.17
C GLU A 3 13.10 -12.17 -10.00
N PHE A 4 12.40 -11.73 -11.04
CA PHE A 4 10.95 -11.61 -11.08
C PHE A 4 10.24 -12.96 -10.79
N TRP A 5 10.87 -14.07 -11.19
CA TRP A 5 10.31 -15.42 -11.10
C TRP A 5 10.68 -16.18 -9.81
N THR A 6 11.14 -15.49 -8.77
CA THR A 6 11.37 -16.13 -7.46
C THR A 6 10.06 -16.45 -6.77
N ILE A 7 10.06 -17.56 -6.02
CA ILE A 7 8.93 -17.94 -5.17
C ILE A 7 8.62 -16.80 -4.18
N GLU A 8 9.64 -16.17 -3.61
CA GLU A 8 9.49 -15.03 -2.71
C GLU A 8 8.75 -13.86 -3.37
N ASN A 9 9.15 -13.47 -4.58
CA ASN A 9 8.50 -12.37 -5.31
C ASN A 9 7.04 -12.71 -5.63
N PHE A 10 6.78 -13.94 -6.08
CA PHE A 10 5.43 -14.39 -6.40
C PHE A 10 4.51 -14.42 -5.17
N LEU A 11 5.00 -14.95 -4.06
CA LEU A 11 4.25 -15.00 -2.81
C LEU A 11 3.95 -13.58 -2.30
N SER A 12 4.95 -12.71 -2.26
CA SER A 12 4.83 -11.38 -1.65
C SER A 12 4.02 -10.37 -2.47
N HIS A 13 4.06 -10.46 -3.81
CA HIS A 13 3.42 -9.47 -4.69
C HIS A 13 2.11 -9.94 -5.32
N TYR A 14 1.80 -11.23 -5.26
CA TYR A 14 0.56 -11.78 -5.83
C TYR A 14 -0.24 -12.54 -4.78
N ILE A 15 0.31 -13.62 -4.22
CA ILE A 15 -0.47 -14.51 -3.36
C ILE A 15 -0.89 -13.82 -2.05
N VAL A 16 0.04 -13.18 -1.35
CA VAL A 16 -0.25 -12.52 -0.07
C VAL A 16 -1.24 -11.36 -0.24
N PRO A 17 -1.05 -10.39 -1.16
CA PRO A 17 -2.00 -9.28 -1.32
C PRO A 17 -3.42 -9.73 -1.64
N PHE A 18 -3.61 -10.63 -2.60
CA PHE A 18 -4.94 -11.14 -2.95
C PHE A 18 -5.50 -12.05 -1.84
N GLY A 19 -4.65 -12.85 -1.20
CA GLY A 19 -5.03 -13.67 -0.05
C GLY A 19 -5.56 -12.83 1.11
N THR A 20 -4.89 -11.73 1.45
CA THR A 20 -5.35 -10.78 2.48
C THR A 20 -6.70 -10.15 2.10
N LEU A 21 -6.91 -9.78 0.84
CA LEU A 21 -8.20 -9.24 0.39
C LEU A 21 -9.33 -10.28 0.53
N VAL A 22 -9.07 -11.53 0.12
CA VAL A 22 -10.04 -12.64 0.27
C VAL A 22 -10.32 -12.91 1.75
N ASP A 23 -9.29 -12.87 2.60
CA ASP A 23 -9.43 -13.08 4.03
C ASP A 23 -10.37 -12.03 4.66
N CYS A 24 -10.13 -10.74 4.40
CA CYS A 24 -11.01 -9.66 4.82
C CYS A 24 -12.44 -9.83 4.31
N ILE A 25 -12.62 -10.22 3.05
CA ILE A 25 -13.94 -10.41 2.44
C ILE A 25 -14.71 -11.56 3.11
N VAL A 26 -14.06 -12.70 3.32
CA VAL A 26 -14.70 -13.95 3.76
C VAL A 26 -14.85 -14.03 5.28
N PHE A 27 -13.83 -13.63 6.04
CA PHE A 27 -13.73 -13.91 7.47
C PHE A 27 -14.08 -12.73 8.38
N ASP A 28 -13.90 -11.48 7.92
CA ASP A 28 -14.29 -10.34 8.75
C ASP A 28 -15.80 -10.30 9.01
N LYS A 29 -16.19 -9.82 10.19
CA LYS A 29 -17.61 -9.65 10.52
C LYS A 29 -18.21 -8.56 9.64
N GLY A 30 -19.48 -8.71 9.25
CA GLY A 30 -20.20 -7.63 8.59
C GLY A 30 -20.30 -6.42 9.51
N HIS A 31 -20.29 -5.21 8.94
CA HIS A 31 -20.39 -3.95 9.70
C HIS A 31 -19.25 -3.71 10.71
N CYS A 32 -18.11 -4.40 10.58
CA CYS A 32 -16.97 -4.22 11.50
C CYS A 32 -16.15 -2.95 11.21
N TYR A 33 -16.17 -2.45 9.97
CA TYR A 33 -15.40 -1.28 9.58
C TYR A 33 -16.18 0.01 9.82
N LYS A 34 -15.46 1.00 10.36
CA LYS A 34 -15.93 2.36 10.57
C LYS A 34 -15.67 3.20 9.33
N TRP A 35 -16.48 4.24 9.15
CA TRP A 35 -16.40 5.12 7.96
C TRP A 35 -15.03 5.82 7.80
N TYR A 36 -14.27 5.96 8.89
CA TYR A 36 -12.94 6.57 8.91
C TYR A 36 -11.79 5.56 8.80
N ASP A 37 -12.07 4.26 8.79
CA ASP A 37 -11.03 3.24 8.64
C ASP A 37 -10.30 3.35 7.28
N PRO A 38 -10.99 3.59 6.14
CA PRO A 38 -10.32 3.83 4.86
C PRO A 38 -9.27 4.95 4.89
N PHE A 39 -9.56 6.05 5.60
CA PHE A 39 -8.59 7.14 5.78
C PHE A 39 -7.40 6.70 6.64
N THR A 40 -7.67 5.96 7.72
CA THR A 40 -6.63 5.44 8.62
C THR A 40 -5.69 4.48 7.89
N TRP A 41 -6.24 3.59 7.04
CA TRP A 41 -5.44 2.67 6.24
C TRP A 41 -4.63 3.39 5.18
N THR A 42 -5.19 4.43 4.54
CA THR A 42 -4.48 5.25 3.54
C THR A 42 -3.35 6.09 4.16
N LEU A 43 -3.48 6.46 5.44
CA LEU A 43 -2.45 7.23 6.14
C LEU A 43 -1.15 6.44 6.30
N LEU A 44 -1.22 5.11 6.51
CA LEU A 44 -0.05 4.26 6.69
C LEU A 44 0.96 4.35 5.52
N PRO A 45 0.58 4.10 4.24
CA PRO A 45 1.51 4.23 3.13
C PRO A 45 1.99 5.68 2.92
N LEU A 46 1.18 6.69 3.27
CA LEU A 46 1.62 8.09 3.19
C LEU A 46 2.71 8.42 4.22
N VAL A 47 2.55 7.96 5.47
CA VAL A 47 3.58 8.09 6.50
C VAL A 47 4.85 7.36 6.08
N TYR A 48 4.72 6.14 5.55
CA TYR A 48 5.84 5.39 4.99
C TYR A 48 6.56 6.16 3.88
N ALA A 49 5.82 6.75 2.93
CA ALA A 49 6.40 7.55 1.84
C ALA A 49 7.20 8.75 2.37
N ILE A 50 6.66 9.47 3.35
CA ILE A 50 7.34 10.62 3.96
C ILE A 50 8.63 10.17 4.67
N VAL A 51 8.54 9.14 5.52
CA VAL A 51 9.68 8.64 6.30
C VAL A 51 10.77 8.08 5.38
N SER A 52 10.40 7.29 4.37
CA SER A 52 11.35 6.70 3.43
C SER A 52 12.08 7.76 2.60
N VAL A 53 11.37 8.78 2.10
CA VAL A 53 12.00 9.91 1.40
C VAL A 53 12.95 10.66 2.33
N ALA A 54 12.55 10.94 3.58
CA ALA A 54 13.40 11.62 4.55
C ALA A 54 14.69 10.84 4.86
N ILE A 55 14.56 9.52 5.10
CA ILE A 55 15.70 8.64 5.33
C ILE A 55 16.59 8.56 4.09
N ALA A 56 16.03 8.40 2.90
CA ALA A 56 16.77 8.32 1.65
C ALA A 56 17.58 9.60 1.39
N LEU A 57 16.98 10.78 1.59
CA LEU A 57 17.64 12.08 1.42
C LEU A 57 18.77 12.31 2.43
N THR A 58 18.60 11.81 3.66
CA THR A 58 19.57 12.01 4.76
C THR A 58 20.73 11.02 4.70
N THR A 59 20.42 9.74 4.54
CA THR A 59 21.41 8.66 4.71
C THR A 59 22.11 8.31 3.40
N ARG A 60 21.41 8.47 2.27
CA ARG A 60 21.90 8.08 0.94
C ARG A 60 22.40 6.63 0.85
N ILE A 61 21.92 5.74 1.74
CA ILE A 61 22.31 4.33 1.78
C ILE A 61 21.73 3.61 0.56
N PRO A 62 22.56 2.92 -0.26
CA PRO A 62 22.06 2.15 -1.39
C PRO A 62 21.25 0.93 -0.91
N ILE A 63 20.17 0.61 -1.63
CA ILE A 63 19.28 -0.52 -1.30
C ILE A 63 19.56 -1.66 -2.26
N GLY A 64 20.45 -2.58 -1.89
CA GLY A 64 20.80 -3.75 -2.70
C GLY A 64 21.08 -3.40 -4.17
N ASN A 65 20.41 -4.10 -5.10
CA ASN A 65 20.51 -3.85 -6.54
C ASN A 65 19.44 -2.88 -7.09
N ASN A 66 18.79 -2.10 -6.24
CA ASN A 66 17.76 -1.14 -6.64
C ASN A 66 18.39 0.04 -7.41
N LYS A 67 17.98 0.23 -8.67
CA LYS A 67 18.45 1.30 -9.56
C LYS A 67 18.03 2.69 -9.09
N ASP A 68 16.96 2.78 -8.31
CA ASP A 68 16.47 4.02 -7.72
C ASP A 68 16.94 4.22 -6.27
N GLY A 69 17.82 3.32 -5.77
CA GLY A 69 18.48 3.50 -4.48
C GLY A 69 19.17 4.88 -4.41
N PRO A 70 19.03 5.64 -3.32
CA PRO A 70 18.61 5.24 -1.97
C PRO A 70 17.09 5.21 -1.73
N PHE A 71 16.27 5.53 -2.73
CA PHE A 71 14.81 5.52 -2.58
C PHE A 71 14.27 4.09 -2.76
N PRO A 72 13.37 3.61 -1.88
CA PRO A 72 12.89 2.22 -1.95
C PRO A 72 12.05 1.93 -3.19
N TYR A 73 11.45 2.97 -3.78
CA TYR A 73 10.64 2.86 -4.98
C TYR A 73 10.95 3.99 -5.95
N PHE A 74 10.85 3.71 -7.26
CA PHE A 74 11.11 4.70 -8.30
C PHE A 74 10.23 5.96 -8.14
N PHE A 75 8.97 5.80 -7.74
CA PHE A 75 8.02 6.91 -7.62
C PHE A 75 8.30 7.82 -6.41
N LEU A 76 9.18 7.40 -5.51
CA LEU A 76 9.69 8.21 -4.39
C LEU A 76 11.03 8.86 -4.72
N ASN A 77 11.60 8.62 -5.90
CA ASN A 77 12.90 9.13 -6.29
C ASN A 77 12.84 10.63 -6.55
N VAL A 78 13.18 11.42 -5.51
CA VAL A 78 13.21 12.88 -5.57
C VAL A 78 14.28 13.38 -6.52
N ASP A 79 15.41 12.68 -6.64
CA ASP A 79 16.48 13.10 -7.56
C ASP A 79 16.04 12.99 -9.02
N LYS A 80 15.14 12.05 -9.33
CA LYS A 80 14.62 11.81 -10.69
C LYS A 80 13.40 12.65 -11.05
N TYR A 81 12.45 12.79 -10.12
CA TYR A 81 11.15 13.41 -10.39
C TYR A 81 10.93 14.74 -9.66
N GLY A 82 11.85 15.14 -8.78
CA GLY A 82 11.69 16.28 -7.89
C GLY A 82 10.57 16.06 -6.86
N PHE A 83 10.45 17.00 -5.92
CA PHE A 83 9.41 16.94 -4.89
C PHE A 83 7.99 16.99 -5.47
N VAL A 84 7.77 17.78 -6.52
CA VAL A 84 6.45 17.91 -7.16
C VAL A 84 6.05 16.59 -7.84
N GLY A 85 6.96 15.94 -8.56
CA GLY A 85 6.65 14.67 -9.22
C GLY A 85 6.40 13.54 -8.22
N VAL A 86 7.20 13.46 -7.15
CA VAL A 86 6.97 12.50 -6.06
C VAL A 86 5.62 12.75 -5.38
N LEU A 87 5.26 14.01 -5.13
CA LEU A 87 3.95 14.37 -4.56
C LEU A 87 2.81 13.92 -5.48
N GLN A 88 2.92 14.11 -6.79
CA GLN A 88 1.90 13.65 -7.75
C GLN A 88 1.71 12.14 -7.71
N TYR A 89 2.80 11.36 -7.66
CA TYR A 89 2.72 9.90 -7.51
C TYR A 89 2.05 9.50 -6.19
N CYS A 90 2.48 10.09 -5.08
CA CYS A 90 1.92 9.81 -3.76
C CYS A 90 0.42 10.13 -3.70
N LEU A 91 -0.01 11.26 -4.26
CA LEU A 91 -1.43 11.63 -4.33
C LEU A 91 -2.22 10.67 -5.21
N GLY A 92 -1.70 10.30 -6.38
CA GLY A 92 -2.36 9.33 -7.27
C GLY A 92 -2.57 7.98 -6.60
N LEU A 93 -1.53 7.46 -5.94
CA LEU A 93 -1.59 6.20 -5.18
C LEU A 93 -2.53 6.31 -3.97
N ALA A 94 -2.50 7.44 -3.24
CA ALA A 94 -3.38 7.66 -2.09
C ALA A 94 -4.85 7.67 -2.51
N VAL A 95 -5.19 8.33 -3.61
CA VAL A 95 -6.55 8.34 -4.16
C VAL A 95 -6.97 6.94 -4.57
N ALA A 96 -6.13 6.20 -5.30
CA ALA A 96 -6.43 4.83 -5.70
C ALA A 96 -6.65 3.90 -4.49
N PHE A 97 -5.78 3.99 -3.48
CA PHE A 97 -5.87 3.21 -2.26
C PHE A 97 -7.11 3.57 -1.42
N LEU A 98 -7.44 4.86 -1.33
CA LEU A 98 -8.64 5.33 -0.64
C LEU A 98 -9.92 4.82 -1.32
N ILE A 99 -9.98 4.88 -2.65
CA ILE A 99 -11.10 4.32 -3.43
C ILE A 99 -11.23 2.82 -3.17
N GLY A 100 -10.14 2.05 -3.28
CA GLY A 100 -10.14 0.61 -3.00
C GLY A 100 -10.59 0.29 -1.57
N SER A 101 -10.12 1.06 -0.60
CA SER A 101 -10.49 0.92 0.80
C SER A 101 -11.98 1.19 1.03
N TYR A 102 -12.56 2.20 0.36
CA TYR A 102 -13.99 2.48 0.44
C TYR A 102 -14.85 1.42 -0.25
N ILE A 103 -14.37 0.82 -1.35
CA ILE A 103 -15.05 -0.33 -1.97
C ILE A 103 -15.16 -1.48 -0.98
N LEU A 104 -14.07 -1.83 -0.29
CA LEU A 104 -14.06 -2.87 0.74
C LEU A 104 -14.97 -2.52 1.92
N PHE A 105 -14.95 -1.26 2.38
CA PHE A 105 -15.84 -0.74 3.43
C PHE A 105 -17.32 -0.90 3.07
N VAL A 106 -17.73 -0.42 1.89
CA VAL A 106 -19.13 -0.52 1.43
C VAL A 106 -19.54 -1.97 1.28
N PHE A 107 -18.65 -2.80 0.71
CA PHE A 107 -18.91 -4.23 0.57
C PHE A 107 -19.19 -4.86 1.94
N LYS A 108 -18.31 -4.71 2.93
CA LYS A 108 -18.51 -5.35 4.25
C LYS A 108 -19.66 -4.77 5.07
N ASN A 109 -19.99 -3.50 4.89
CA ASN A 109 -21.10 -2.86 5.59
C ASN A 109 -22.45 -3.09 4.88
N GLY A 110 -22.45 -3.52 3.62
CA GLY A 110 -23.67 -3.94 2.90
C GLY A 110 -24.16 -5.34 3.30
N PHE A 111 -23.27 -6.22 3.77
CA PHE A 111 -23.63 -7.58 4.18
C PHE A 111 -23.87 -7.66 5.69
N LYS A 112 -25.08 -8.08 6.08
CA LYS A 112 -25.34 -8.59 7.43
C LYS A 112 -24.79 -10.00 7.52
N THR A 113 -23.58 -10.16 8.07
CA THR A 113 -23.12 -11.50 8.45
C THR A 113 -23.98 -11.97 9.60
N LYS A 114 -24.66 -13.12 9.43
CA LYS A 114 -25.37 -13.80 10.52
C LYS A 114 -24.38 -13.96 11.68
N GLU A 115 -24.72 -13.50 12.88
CA GLU A 115 -23.96 -13.85 14.07
C GLU A 115 -23.86 -15.37 14.10
N ARG A 116 -22.65 -15.91 14.00
CA ARG A 116 -22.43 -17.33 14.31
C ARG A 116 -22.57 -17.43 15.82
N LEU A 117 -23.73 -17.90 16.25
CA LEU A 117 -24.05 -18.32 17.62
C LEU A 117 -23.03 -19.35 18.10
#